data_AF-A0A2M7J6J7-F1
#
_entry.id   AF-A0A2M7J6J7-F1
#
_cell.length_a   1.000
_cell.length_b   1.000
_cell.length_c   1.000
_cell.angle_alpha   90.00
_cell.angle_beta   90.00
_cell.angle_gamma   90.00
#
_symmetry.space_group_name_H-M   'P 1'
#
loop_
_entity.id
_entity.type
_entity.pdbx_description
1 polymer ?
#
loop_
_entity_poly.entity_id
_entity_poly.type
_entity_poly.pdbx_seq_one_letter_code
_entity_poly.pdbx_strand_id
1 'polypeptide(L)'
;MTKKGKIIRVAGPLIQAVGLAEVKMYEVVHVGKQGLIGEVIEIQGEVVSIQVYEETGGIAPGEPVEATGSPLTVELGPGLIQSIYDGIQRPLDRVREKTGDYILRGVRANGLSREKKWEFKPVASNGDELVEFAILGTVRESEAIESKIMVPPGVSGKVSGLKAGSFLVTDDICRVGESAVQMMFKWPVRSPLPYTKKIQPSEPLVTGTRVIDSFFPVAKGGTGCIPGPFGSGKCVSGDSPVFLADGKIMKMKDIYEEFRHKGKRVIKEDEDFTVINEDLFVYGWKDGKIGKFRARAVYRGKSDILVKLTTRSGREFKVTPVHKLFAYSDLNEKPMEAGKLKKGDYLIMPRHLPQGEEIKNELPWREIFADFRLAEPARLRDFHRVLEKLKAVHGSLKKMSVLLDINYACLIEYYAGRNLPTLKFFDSVYKFAGIKTPDVFYVKGQTTSPATRIPHRLDEKLSS
;
A
#
# COMPACT_ATOMS: atom_id res chain seq x y z
N MET A 1 -26.24 -28.40 -32.78
CA MET A 1 -25.20 -28.19 -33.81
C MET A 1 -24.47 -26.89 -33.48
N THR A 2 -23.15 -26.92 -33.36
CA THR A 2 -22.33 -25.73 -33.13
C THR A 2 -22.47 -24.80 -34.34
N LYS A 3 -23.00 -23.59 -34.12
CA LYS A 3 -23.22 -22.62 -35.19
C LYS A 3 -21.86 -22.09 -35.64
N LYS A 4 -21.49 -22.38 -36.89
CA LYS A 4 -20.20 -22.01 -37.46
C LYS A 4 -20.36 -20.81 -38.39
N GLY A 5 -19.82 -19.67 -37.96
CA GLY A 5 -19.66 -18.50 -38.79
C GLY A 5 -18.28 -18.45 -39.46
N LYS A 6 -18.08 -17.40 -40.25
CA LYS A 6 -16.79 -17.08 -40.89
C LYS A 6 -16.41 -15.64 -40.63
N ILE A 7 -15.13 -15.41 -40.35
CA ILE A 7 -14.57 -14.07 -40.20
C ILE A 7 -14.60 -13.35 -41.54
N ILE A 8 -15.09 -12.11 -41.56
CA ILE A 8 -15.07 -11.24 -42.73
C ILE A 8 -14.11 -10.06 -42.58
N ARG A 9 -13.77 -9.67 -41.34
CA ARG A 9 -12.86 -8.55 -41.06
C ARG A 9 -12.14 -8.74 -39.73
N VAL A 10 -10.88 -8.33 -39.68
CA VAL A 10 -10.05 -8.27 -38.47
C VAL A 10 -9.52 -6.84 -38.31
N ALA A 11 -9.80 -6.21 -37.17
CA ALA A 11 -9.37 -4.85 -36.84
C ALA A 11 -8.85 -4.80 -35.40
N GLY A 12 -7.59 -5.20 -35.20
CA GLY A 12 -7.02 -5.38 -33.87
C GLY A 12 -7.82 -6.44 -33.09
N PRO A 13 -8.28 -6.15 -31.86
CA PRO A 13 -9.05 -7.11 -31.07
C PRO A 13 -10.53 -7.21 -31.49
N LEU A 14 -10.99 -6.37 -32.42
CA LEU A 14 -12.34 -6.41 -32.96
C LEU A 14 -12.38 -7.28 -34.23
N ILE A 15 -13.22 -8.31 -34.22
CA ILE A 15 -13.42 -9.23 -35.35
C ILE A 15 -14.89 -9.19 -35.78
N GLN A 16 -15.13 -9.12 -37.08
CA GLN A 16 -16.49 -9.23 -37.62
C GLN A 16 -16.65 -10.59 -38.31
N ALA A 17 -17.78 -11.25 -38.06
CA ALA A 17 -18.12 -12.54 -38.64
C ALA A 17 -19.56 -12.58 -39.15
N VAL A 18 -19.83 -13.49 -40.08
CA VAL A 18 -21.16 -13.78 -40.64
C VAL A 18 -21.49 -15.25 -40.50
N GLY A 19 -22.77 -15.63 -40.64
CA GLY A 19 -23.20 -17.02 -40.57
C GLY A 19 -23.34 -17.58 -39.15
N LEU A 20 -23.32 -16.71 -38.13
CA LEU A 20 -23.62 -17.06 -36.74
C LEU A 20 -25.12 -16.94 -36.47
N ALA A 21 -25.92 -17.81 -37.09
CA ALA A 21 -27.38 -17.77 -36.97
C ALA A 21 -27.83 -17.89 -35.51
N GLU A 22 -28.75 -17.04 -35.06
CA GLU A 22 -29.30 -17.02 -33.69
C GLU A 22 -28.23 -16.99 -32.57
N VAL A 23 -27.06 -16.40 -32.84
CA VAL A 23 -26.13 -16.00 -31.78
C VAL A 23 -26.75 -14.87 -30.97
N LYS A 24 -26.45 -14.82 -29.67
CA LYS A 24 -26.98 -13.80 -28.77
C LYS A 24 -25.92 -12.76 -28.43
N MET A 25 -26.39 -11.57 -28.06
CA MET A 25 -25.53 -10.55 -27.43
C MET A 25 -24.86 -11.14 -26.18
N TYR A 26 -23.58 -10.82 -25.98
CA TYR A 26 -22.72 -11.30 -24.88
C TYR A 26 -22.41 -12.80 -24.89
N GLU A 27 -22.76 -13.51 -25.96
CA GLU A 27 -22.41 -14.92 -26.10
C GLU A 27 -20.91 -15.07 -26.36
N VAL A 28 -20.29 -16.06 -25.70
CA VAL A 28 -18.89 -16.40 -25.94
C VAL A 28 -18.77 -17.18 -27.25
N VAL A 29 -17.74 -16.87 -28.01
CA VAL A 29 -17.40 -17.52 -29.27
C VAL A 29 -15.94 -17.94 -29.27
N HIS A 30 -15.61 -18.99 -30.02
CA HIS A 30 -14.24 -19.38 -30.34
C HIS A 30 -13.88 -18.85 -31.72
N VAL A 31 -12.80 -18.08 -31.82
CA VAL A 31 -12.45 -17.33 -33.02
C VAL A 31 -11.17 -17.89 -33.64
N GLY A 32 -11.21 -18.14 -34.95
CA GLY A 32 -10.08 -18.65 -35.70
C GLY A 32 -9.82 -20.13 -35.49
N LYS A 33 -8.83 -20.67 -36.19
CA LYS A 33 -8.40 -22.08 -36.07
C LYS A 33 -7.86 -22.41 -34.68
N GLN A 34 -7.30 -21.42 -33.99
CA GLN A 34 -6.79 -21.55 -32.62
C GLN A 34 -7.90 -21.50 -31.57
N GLY A 35 -9.13 -21.14 -31.95
CA GLY A 35 -10.28 -21.09 -31.06
C GLY A 35 -10.10 -20.07 -29.93
N LEU A 36 -9.59 -18.88 -30.25
CA LEU A 36 -9.39 -17.80 -29.30
C LEU A 36 -10.71 -17.39 -28.66
N ILE A 37 -10.68 -17.02 -27.39
CA ILE A 37 -11.90 -16.63 -26.68
C ILE A 37 -12.30 -15.21 -27.07
N GLY A 38 -13.53 -15.07 -27.57
CA GLY A 38 -14.15 -13.76 -27.83
C GLY A 38 -15.59 -13.69 -27.32
N GLU A 39 -16.12 -12.48 -27.27
CA GLU A 39 -17.48 -12.20 -26.84
C GLU A 39 -18.21 -11.36 -27.90
N VAL A 40 -19.46 -11.72 -28.21
CA VAL A 40 -20.30 -10.94 -29.12
C VAL A 40 -20.73 -9.63 -28.45
N ILE A 41 -20.35 -8.51 -29.05
CA ILE A 41 -20.65 -7.16 -28.53
C ILE A 41 -21.65 -6.38 -29.40
N GLU A 42 -21.94 -6.85 -30.61
CA GLU A 42 -22.89 -6.22 -31.52
C GLU A 42 -23.43 -7.23 -32.54
N ILE A 43 -24.70 -7.12 -32.91
CA ILE A 43 -25.34 -7.89 -33.98
C ILE A 43 -26.08 -6.91 -34.90
N GLN A 44 -25.59 -6.76 -36.13
CA GLN A 44 -26.17 -5.88 -37.14
C GLN A 44 -26.54 -6.70 -38.39
N GLY A 45 -27.82 -7.08 -38.48
CA GLY A 45 -28.28 -8.00 -39.52
C GLY A 45 -27.56 -9.35 -39.39
N GLU A 46 -26.83 -9.75 -40.43
CA GLU A 46 -26.03 -10.99 -40.44
C GLU A 46 -24.60 -10.80 -39.93
N VAL A 47 -24.16 -9.56 -39.73
CA VAL A 47 -22.81 -9.23 -39.28
C VAL A 47 -22.78 -9.17 -37.77
N VAL A 48 -21.84 -9.90 -37.18
CA VAL A 48 -21.64 -10.00 -35.74
C VAL A 48 -20.27 -9.43 -35.40
N SER A 49 -20.22 -8.41 -34.54
CA SER A 49 -18.97 -7.85 -34.02
C SER A 49 -18.57 -8.56 -32.73
N ILE A 50 -17.33 -9.04 -32.68
CA ILE A 50 -16.77 -9.88 -31.63
C ILE A 50 -15.54 -9.19 -31.04
N GLN A 51 -15.51 -9.04 -29.73
CA GLN A 51 -14.34 -8.60 -28.99
C GLN A 51 -13.52 -9.83 -28.57
N VAL A 52 -12.30 -9.97 -29.08
CA VAL A 52 -11.40 -11.06 -28.70
C VAL A 52 -10.58 -10.66 -27.48
N TYR A 53 -10.42 -11.59 -26.53
CA TYR A 53 -9.69 -11.38 -25.26
C TYR A 53 -8.22 -11.79 -25.30
N GLU A 54 -7.75 -12.25 -26.46
CA GLU A 54 -6.39 -12.68 -26.73
C GLU A 54 -5.84 -11.96 -27.97
N GLU A 55 -4.51 -11.94 -28.13
CA GLU A 55 -3.84 -11.32 -29.28
C GLU A 55 -4.28 -11.95 -30.61
N THR A 56 -4.76 -11.14 -31.54
CA THR A 56 -5.38 -11.58 -32.81
C THR A 56 -4.40 -11.72 -33.97
N GLY A 57 -3.11 -11.40 -33.77
CA GLY A 57 -2.08 -11.48 -34.80
C GLY A 57 -2.03 -12.84 -35.52
N GLY A 58 -2.24 -12.84 -36.84
CA GLY A 58 -2.24 -14.05 -37.66
C GLY A 58 -3.62 -14.68 -37.90
N ILE A 59 -4.69 -14.11 -37.33
CA ILE A 59 -6.06 -14.43 -37.75
C ILE A 59 -6.36 -13.71 -39.08
N ALA A 60 -6.99 -14.42 -40.02
CA ALA A 60 -7.38 -13.90 -41.32
C ALA A 60 -8.88 -14.06 -41.61
N PRO A 61 -9.46 -13.21 -42.48
CA PRO A 61 -10.78 -13.46 -43.05
C PRO A 61 -10.92 -14.86 -43.67
N GLY A 62 -12.10 -15.45 -43.54
CA GLY A 62 -12.42 -16.81 -43.97
C GLY A 62 -12.26 -17.88 -42.88
N GLU A 63 -11.55 -17.58 -41.78
CA GLU A 63 -11.42 -18.49 -40.65
C GLU A 63 -12.74 -18.71 -39.87
N PRO A 64 -12.90 -19.85 -39.17
CA PRO A 64 -14.14 -20.19 -38.50
C PRO A 64 -14.38 -19.35 -37.23
N VAL A 65 -15.65 -19.13 -36.91
CA VAL A 65 -16.10 -18.68 -35.60
C VAL A 65 -17.15 -19.65 -35.08
N GLU A 66 -17.01 -20.13 -33.85
CA GLU A 66 -17.93 -21.10 -33.25
C GLU A 66 -18.61 -20.52 -32.02
N ALA A 67 -19.94 -20.43 -32.04
CA ALA A 67 -20.75 -19.99 -30.92
C ALA A 67 -20.86 -21.08 -29.83
N THR A 68 -20.68 -20.69 -28.57
CA THR A 68 -20.73 -21.61 -27.41
C THR A 68 -22.13 -21.81 -26.85
N GLY A 69 -23.10 -20.99 -27.25
CA GLY A 69 -24.48 -20.99 -26.73
C GLY A 69 -24.62 -20.39 -25.34
N SER A 70 -23.52 -19.92 -24.73
CA SER A 70 -23.50 -19.42 -23.35
C SER A 70 -22.77 -18.09 -23.25
N PRO A 71 -23.17 -17.20 -22.32
CA PRO A 71 -22.40 -16.01 -22.00
C PRO A 71 -21.09 -16.37 -21.27
N LEU A 72 -20.24 -15.37 -21.03
CA LEU A 72 -19.04 -15.56 -20.21
C LEU A 72 -19.44 -15.91 -18.78
N THR A 73 -19.04 -17.10 -18.33
CA THR A 73 -19.33 -17.61 -16.99
C THR A 73 -18.07 -17.84 -16.18
N VAL A 74 -18.17 -17.67 -14.86
CA VAL A 74 -17.18 -18.13 -13.88
C VAL A 74 -17.67 -19.38 -13.16
N GLU A 75 -16.73 -20.22 -12.76
CA GLU A 75 -16.95 -21.36 -11.87
C GLU A 75 -16.84 -20.90 -10.41
N LEU A 76 -17.85 -21.20 -9.60
CA LEU A 76 -17.92 -20.84 -8.20
C LEU A 76 -17.97 -22.11 -7.35
N GLY A 77 -17.01 -22.29 -6.44
CA GLY A 77 -16.89 -23.47 -5.58
C GLY A 77 -15.51 -23.56 -4.91
N PRO A 78 -15.23 -24.65 -4.16
CA PRO A 78 -13.98 -24.83 -3.45
C PRO A 78 -12.73 -24.81 -4.34
N GLY A 79 -11.73 -23.99 -3.97
CA GLY A 79 -10.47 -23.84 -4.69
C GLY A 79 -10.26 -22.46 -5.32
N LEU A 80 -11.25 -21.56 -5.20
CA LEU A 80 -11.11 -20.18 -5.67
C LEU A 80 -10.05 -19.40 -4.89
N ILE A 81 -10.04 -19.51 -3.55
CA ILE A 81 -9.31 -18.59 -2.67
C ILE A 81 -7.78 -18.68 -2.82
N GLN A 82 -7.29 -19.88 -3.15
CA GLN A 82 -5.85 -20.16 -3.24
C GLN A 82 -5.27 -19.97 -4.66
N SER A 83 -6.10 -19.62 -5.63
CA SER A 83 -5.74 -19.65 -7.05
C SER A 83 -5.50 -18.24 -7.58
N ILE A 84 -4.54 -18.11 -8.50
CA ILE A 84 -4.24 -16.86 -9.22
C ILE A 84 -4.81 -16.99 -10.63
N TYR A 85 -5.75 -16.12 -10.98
CA TYR A 85 -6.45 -16.16 -12.26
C TYR A 85 -6.01 -15.02 -13.19
N ASP A 86 -6.16 -15.24 -14.49
CA ASP A 86 -6.22 -14.14 -15.46
C ASP A 86 -7.61 -13.48 -15.52
N GLY A 87 -7.82 -12.55 -16.46
CA GLY A 87 -9.06 -11.80 -16.61
C GLY A 87 -10.31 -12.62 -16.99
N ILE A 88 -10.16 -13.90 -17.35
CA ILE A 88 -11.26 -14.79 -17.74
C ILE A 88 -11.28 -16.08 -16.91
N GLN A 89 -10.73 -16.04 -15.70
CA GLN A 89 -10.71 -17.13 -14.73
C GLN A 89 -9.92 -18.38 -15.17
N ARG A 90 -8.84 -18.22 -15.94
CA ARG A 90 -7.86 -19.30 -16.16
C ARG A 90 -6.79 -19.28 -15.06
N PRO A 91 -6.59 -20.39 -14.33
CA PRO A 91 -5.56 -20.45 -13.28
C PRO A 91 -4.16 -20.42 -13.89
N LEU A 92 -3.36 -19.40 -13.53
CA LEU A 92 -2.08 -19.09 -14.17
C LEU A 92 -1.00 -20.15 -13.92
N ASP A 93 -1.05 -20.85 -12.80
CA ASP A 93 -0.21 -22.01 -12.50
C ASP A 93 -0.47 -23.14 -13.51
N ARG A 94 -1.73 -23.45 -13.80
CA ARG A 94 -2.11 -24.48 -14.78
C ARG A 94 -1.85 -24.07 -16.22
N VAL A 95 -1.99 -22.78 -16.53
CA VAL A 95 -1.57 -22.24 -17.83
C VAL A 95 -0.06 -22.40 -17.99
N ARG A 96 0.72 -22.04 -16.96
CA ARG A 96 2.18 -22.18 -16.95
C ARG A 96 2.64 -23.64 -17.10
N GLU A 97 1.96 -24.59 -16.45
CA GLU A 97 2.22 -26.03 -16.61
C GLU A 97 2.10 -26.49 -18.08
N LYS A 98 1.20 -25.88 -18.85
CA LYS A 98 0.96 -26.24 -20.26
C LYS A 98 1.86 -25.50 -21.24
N THR A 99 2.24 -24.25 -20.94
CA THR A 99 2.89 -23.37 -21.93
C THR A 99 4.23 -22.79 -21.52
N GLY A 100 4.71 -23.08 -20.31
CA GLY A 100 5.95 -22.54 -19.78
C GLY A 100 5.78 -21.10 -19.29
N ASP A 101 6.89 -20.34 -19.29
CA ASP A 101 6.93 -19.01 -18.67
C ASP A 101 6.16 -17.92 -19.45
N TYR A 102 5.71 -18.21 -20.67
CA TYR A 102 4.89 -17.32 -21.50
C TYR A 102 3.48 -17.88 -21.66
N ILE A 103 2.49 -16.98 -21.67
CA ILE A 103 1.09 -17.34 -21.94
C ILE A 103 0.91 -17.43 -23.45
N LEU A 104 0.76 -18.66 -23.96
CA LEU A 104 0.40 -18.87 -25.36
C LEU A 104 -1.11 -18.69 -25.56
N ARG A 105 -1.50 -18.40 -26.81
CA ARG A 105 -2.89 -18.15 -27.19
C ARG A 105 -3.68 -19.43 -27.34
N GLY A 106 -4.99 -19.37 -27.09
CA GLY A 106 -5.90 -20.51 -27.26
C GLY A 106 -5.77 -21.59 -26.17
N VAL A 107 -5.03 -21.29 -25.10
CA VAL A 107 -4.86 -22.21 -23.97
C VAL A 107 -6.13 -22.26 -23.14
N ARG A 108 -6.60 -23.49 -22.89
CA ARG A 108 -7.77 -23.77 -22.07
C ARG A 108 -7.37 -24.36 -20.73
N ALA A 109 -7.94 -23.82 -19.66
CA ALA A 109 -7.86 -24.34 -18.31
C ALA A 109 -9.21 -24.14 -17.63
N ASN A 110 -9.65 -25.12 -16.84
CA ASN A 110 -10.86 -24.98 -16.03
C ASN A 110 -10.58 -24.02 -14.87
N GLY A 111 -11.59 -23.26 -14.45
CA GLY A 111 -11.46 -22.33 -13.32
C GLY A 111 -11.17 -23.06 -12.01
N LEU A 112 -11.84 -24.19 -11.77
CA LEU A 112 -11.57 -25.01 -10.58
C LEU A 112 -10.86 -26.32 -10.94
N SER A 113 -10.00 -26.78 -10.03
CA SER A 113 -9.32 -28.07 -10.17
C SER A 113 -10.33 -29.22 -10.22
N ARG A 114 -10.21 -30.08 -11.23
CA ARG A 114 -10.99 -31.31 -11.39
C ARG A 114 -10.35 -32.53 -10.74
N GLU A 115 -9.20 -32.35 -10.12
CA GLU A 115 -8.38 -33.42 -9.55
C GLU A 115 -8.31 -33.31 -8.02
N LYS A 116 -8.47 -32.10 -7.48
CA LYS A 116 -8.40 -31.86 -6.04
C LYS A 116 -9.71 -32.28 -5.38
N LYS A 117 -9.59 -33.19 -4.40
CA LYS A 117 -10.69 -33.56 -3.51
C LYS A 117 -10.78 -32.64 -2.32
N TRP A 118 -12.01 -32.44 -1.86
CA TRP A 118 -12.36 -31.58 -0.74
C TRP A 118 -13.20 -32.37 0.27
N GLU A 119 -12.91 -32.17 1.55
CA GLU A 119 -13.69 -32.76 2.63
C GLU A 119 -14.97 -31.94 2.85
N PHE A 120 -16.10 -32.49 2.42
CA PHE A 120 -17.42 -31.91 2.56
C PHE A 120 -18.11 -32.37 3.84
N LYS A 121 -18.56 -31.41 4.63
CA LYS A 121 -19.29 -31.60 5.87
C LYS A 121 -20.73 -31.12 5.71
N PRO A 122 -21.72 -32.01 5.65
CA PRO A 122 -23.13 -31.64 5.59
C PRO A 122 -23.56 -30.82 6.80
N VAL A 123 -24.39 -29.81 6.55
CA VAL A 123 -25.11 -29.04 7.58
C VAL A 123 -26.62 -29.27 7.45
N ALA A 124 -27.12 -29.46 6.23
CA ALA A 124 -28.48 -29.90 5.97
C ALA A 124 -28.66 -31.40 6.26
N SER A 125 -29.91 -31.83 6.35
CA SER A 125 -30.31 -33.23 6.53
C SER A 125 -31.08 -33.75 5.32
N ASN A 126 -31.05 -35.07 5.11
CA ASN A 126 -31.93 -35.70 4.14
C ASN A 126 -33.38 -35.48 4.56
N GLY A 127 -34.20 -35.02 3.61
CA GLY A 127 -35.60 -34.69 3.82
C GLY A 127 -35.88 -33.21 4.01
N ASP A 128 -34.86 -32.36 4.21
CA ASP A 128 -35.03 -30.91 4.29
C ASP A 128 -35.53 -30.35 2.97
N GLU A 129 -36.40 -29.34 3.01
CA GLU A 129 -36.86 -28.61 1.83
C GLU A 129 -36.05 -27.33 1.69
N LEU A 130 -35.18 -27.29 0.67
CA LEU A 130 -34.25 -26.20 0.44
C LEU A 130 -34.50 -25.52 -0.90
N VAL A 131 -34.23 -24.23 -0.96
CA VAL A 131 -34.29 -23.41 -2.17
C VAL A 131 -32.88 -23.06 -2.64
N GLU A 132 -32.77 -22.48 -3.83
CA GLU A 132 -31.49 -22.00 -4.37
C GLU A 132 -30.75 -21.12 -3.35
N PHE A 133 -29.42 -21.24 -3.33
CA PHE A 133 -28.50 -20.56 -2.41
C PHE A 133 -28.65 -20.93 -0.92
N ALA A 134 -29.55 -21.85 -0.55
CA ALA A 134 -29.57 -22.41 0.80
C ALA A 134 -28.30 -23.24 1.06
N ILE A 135 -27.83 -23.25 2.31
CA ILE A 135 -26.57 -23.93 2.69
C ILE A 135 -26.82 -25.44 2.79
N LEU A 136 -26.06 -26.23 2.04
CA LEU A 136 -26.02 -27.69 2.12
C LEU A 136 -25.00 -28.19 3.13
N GLY A 137 -23.87 -27.50 3.22
CA GLY A 137 -22.77 -27.87 4.10
C GLY A 137 -21.57 -26.96 3.92
N THR A 138 -20.42 -27.40 4.42
CA THR A 138 -19.18 -26.65 4.40
C THR A 138 -17.99 -27.46 3.91
N VAL A 139 -17.00 -26.74 3.38
CA VAL A 139 -15.68 -27.26 3.00
C VAL A 139 -14.64 -26.32 3.57
N ARG A 140 -13.60 -26.86 4.21
CA ARG A 140 -12.48 -26.04 4.70
C ARG A 140 -11.47 -25.79 3.58
N GLU A 141 -11.48 -24.59 3.00
CA GLU A 141 -10.56 -24.23 1.91
C GLU A 141 -9.16 -23.88 2.41
N SER A 142 -9.06 -23.23 3.58
CA SER A 142 -7.80 -22.90 4.24
C SER A 142 -7.94 -22.99 5.75
N GLU A 143 -6.85 -22.79 6.50
CA GLU A 143 -6.92 -22.77 7.97
C GLU A 143 -7.87 -21.69 8.49
N ALA A 144 -7.96 -20.56 7.80
CA ALA A 144 -8.77 -19.41 8.22
C ALA A 144 -10.17 -19.33 7.58
N ILE A 145 -10.40 -20.06 6.48
CA ILE A 145 -11.64 -19.90 5.69
C ILE A 145 -12.33 -21.24 5.50
N GLU A 146 -13.60 -21.26 5.95
CA GLU A 146 -14.58 -22.29 5.68
C GLU A 146 -15.58 -21.79 4.63
N SER A 147 -15.66 -22.50 3.51
CA SER A 147 -16.54 -22.17 2.38
C SER A 147 -17.86 -22.91 2.53
N LYS A 148 -18.96 -22.18 2.36
CA LYS A 148 -20.32 -22.72 2.40
C LYS A 148 -20.69 -23.25 1.03
N ILE A 149 -21.06 -24.52 0.94
CA ILE A 149 -21.61 -25.13 -0.26
C ILE A 149 -23.12 -24.88 -0.25
N MET A 150 -23.63 -24.32 -1.33
CA MET A 150 -25.02 -23.90 -1.44
C MET A 150 -25.74 -24.65 -2.55
N VAL A 151 -27.07 -24.72 -2.45
CA VAL A 151 -27.92 -25.21 -3.54
C VAL A 151 -27.71 -24.31 -4.78
N PRO A 152 -27.43 -24.90 -5.96
CA PRO A 152 -27.22 -24.14 -7.19
C PRO A 152 -28.42 -23.26 -7.58
N PRO A 153 -28.20 -22.22 -8.40
CA PRO A 153 -29.29 -21.37 -8.90
C PRO A 153 -30.34 -22.16 -9.69
N GLY A 154 -31.60 -21.77 -9.52
CA GLY A 154 -32.74 -22.40 -10.18
C GLY A 154 -33.10 -23.81 -9.66
N VAL A 155 -32.45 -24.27 -8.59
CA VAL A 155 -32.71 -25.59 -7.98
C VAL A 155 -33.42 -25.41 -6.64
N SER A 156 -34.51 -26.14 -6.43
CA SER A 156 -35.24 -26.18 -5.17
C SER A 156 -35.94 -27.52 -4.98
N GLY A 157 -36.19 -27.91 -3.74
CA GLY A 157 -36.97 -29.09 -3.39
C GLY A 157 -36.39 -29.86 -2.22
N LYS A 158 -36.83 -31.11 -2.08
CA LYS A 158 -36.43 -31.97 -0.97
C LYS A 158 -35.03 -32.54 -1.18
N VAL A 159 -34.18 -32.41 -0.17
CA VAL A 159 -32.82 -32.96 -0.15
C VAL A 159 -32.88 -34.48 -0.01
N SER A 160 -32.15 -35.20 -0.86
CA SER A 160 -32.01 -36.66 -0.77
C SER A 160 -30.59 -37.11 -1.14
N GLY A 161 -30.16 -38.23 -0.55
CA GLY A 161 -28.86 -38.82 -0.83
C GLY A 161 -27.67 -37.92 -0.46
N LEU A 162 -27.81 -37.06 0.55
CA LEU A 162 -26.74 -36.19 1.04
C LEU A 162 -25.61 -37.02 1.67
N LYS A 163 -24.38 -36.83 1.18
CA LYS A 163 -23.18 -37.57 1.59
C LYS A 163 -22.21 -36.65 2.32
N ALA A 164 -21.45 -37.21 3.27
CA ALA A 164 -20.27 -36.58 3.86
C ALA A 164 -19.00 -37.25 3.35
N GLY A 165 -17.87 -36.54 3.36
CA GLY A 165 -16.56 -37.09 3.02
C GLY A 165 -15.83 -36.35 1.91
N SER A 166 -14.90 -37.05 1.25
CA SER A 166 -13.97 -36.45 0.30
C SER A 166 -14.45 -36.57 -1.16
N PHE A 167 -14.71 -35.43 -1.80
CA PHE A 167 -15.30 -35.34 -3.15
C PHE A 167 -14.54 -34.38 -4.05
N LEU A 168 -14.55 -34.63 -5.37
CA LEU A 168 -14.18 -33.61 -6.35
C LEU A 168 -15.26 -32.53 -6.42
N VAL A 169 -14.90 -31.35 -6.91
CA VAL A 169 -15.88 -30.27 -7.09
C VAL A 169 -17.05 -30.64 -8.02
N THR A 170 -16.83 -31.60 -8.92
CA THR A 170 -17.80 -32.13 -9.89
C THR A 170 -18.49 -33.42 -9.45
N ASP A 171 -18.22 -33.94 -8.26
CA ASP A 171 -18.92 -35.12 -7.77
C ASP A 171 -20.30 -34.74 -7.23
N ASP A 172 -21.30 -35.59 -7.47
CA ASP A 172 -22.65 -35.39 -6.96
C ASP A 172 -22.72 -35.72 -5.45
N ILE A 173 -22.87 -34.67 -4.65
CA ILE A 173 -22.90 -34.74 -3.18
C ILE A 173 -24.30 -34.99 -2.62
N CYS A 174 -25.35 -34.58 -3.34
CA CYS A 174 -26.75 -34.85 -3.02
C CYS A 174 -27.65 -34.63 -4.24
N ARG A 175 -28.95 -34.87 -4.07
CA ARG A 175 -30.00 -34.34 -4.96
C ARG A 175 -30.90 -33.38 -4.19
N VAL A 176 -31.37 -32.36 -4.89
CA VAL A 176 -32.39 -31.42 -4.39
C VAL A 176 -33.54 -31.42 -5.39
N GLY A 177 -34.69 -31.95 -4.98
CA GLY A 177 -35.75 -32.33 -5.92
C GLY A 177 -35.24 -33.37 -6.91
N GLU A 178 -35.37 -33.08 -8.21
CA GLU A 178 -34.85 -33.96 -9.27
C GLU A 178 -33.42 -33.64 -9.68
N SER A 179 -32.82 -32.55 -9.20
CA SER A 179 -31.50 -32.10 -9.67
C SER A 179 -30.37 -32.68 -8.84
N ALA A 180 -29.33 -33.22 -9.50
CA ALA A 180 -28.07 -33.55 -8.84
C ALA A 180 -27.29 -32.27 -8.51
N VAL A 181 -26.71 -32.21 -7.32
CA VAL A 181 -25.98 -31.04 -6.84
C VAL A 181 -24.52 -31.39 -6.58
N GLN A 182 -23.64 -30.52 -7.07
CA GLN A 182 -22.19 -30.58 -6.96
C GLN A 182 -21.69 -29.46 -6.03
N MET A 183 -20.41 -29.48 -5.67
CA MET A 183 -19.81 -28.42 -4.84
C MET A 183 -19.50 -27.14 -5.63
N MET A 184 -19.71 -27.14 -6.93
CA MET A 184 -19.55 -25.96 -7.78
C MET A 184 -20.76 -25.73 -8.69
N PHE A 185 -20.93 -24.48 -9.11
CA PHE A 185 -21.83 -24.11 -10.20
C PHE A 185 -21.20 -23.03 -11.08
N LYS A 186 -21.81 -22.77 -12.25
CA LYS A 186 -21.37 -21.71 -13.16
C LYS A 186 -22.30 -20.51 -13.05
N TRP A 187 -21.74 -19.31 -13.12
CA TRP A 187 -22.50 -18.07 -13.04
C TRP A 187 -22.06 -17.06 -14.11
N PRO A 188 -22.99 -16.44 -14.87
CA PRO A 188 -22.65 -15.43 -15.86
C PRO A 188 -22.11 -14.15 -15.21
N VAL A 189 -20.93 -13.69 -15.63
CA VAL A 189 -20.21 -12.58 -14.96
C VAL A 189 -20.92 -11.23 -15.07
N ARG A 190 -21.77 -11.06 -16.09
CA ARG A 190 -22.56 -9.84 -16.30
C ARG A 190 -23.87 -9.81 -15.53
N SER A 191 -24.25 -10.92 -14.89
CA SER A 191 -25.43 -10.98 -14.04
C SER A 191 -25.00 -10.94 -12.58
N PRO A 192 -25.51 -10.01 -11.75
CA PRO A 192 -25.23 -10.04 -10.32
C PRO A 192 -25.87 -11.29 -9.69
N LEU A 193 -25.21 -11.89 -8.69
CA LEU A 193 -25.84 -12.94 -7.88
C LEU A 193 -27.09 -12.38 -7.18
N PRO A 194 -28.18 -13.16 -7.09
CA PRO A 194 -29.40 -12.71 -6.43
C PRO A 194 -29.18 -12.55 -4.93
N TYR A 195 -29.98 -11.68 -4.33
CA TYR A 195 -30.00 -11.43 -2.89
C TYR A 195 -31.45 -11.24 -2.43
N THR A 196 -31.76 -11.61 -1.19
CA THR A 196 -33.13 -11.47 -0.65
C THR A 196 -33.51 -10.02 -0.44
N LYS A 197 -32.62 -9.22 0.16
CA LYS A 197 -32.87 -7.81 0.45
C LYS A 197 -31.57 -7.01 0.37
N LYS A 198 -31.61 -5.88 -0.34
CA LYS A 198 -30.54 -4.90 -0.28
C LYS A 198 -30.71 -4.08 0.99
N ILE A 199 -29.76 -4.22 1.91
CA ILE A 199 -29.70 -3.42 3.13
C ILE A 199 -28.84 -2.19 2.89
N GLN A 200 -29.20 -1.07 3.50
CA GLN A 200 -28.32 0.10 3.49
C GLN A 200 -27.10 -0.20 4.37
N PRO A 201 -25.87 -0.05 3.84
CA PRO A 201 -24.66 -0.24 4.63
C PRO A 201 -24.61 0.77 5.79
N SER A 202 -24.75 0.30 7.02
CA SER A 202 -24.66 1.12 8.24
C SER A 202 -23.43 0.82 9.08
N GLU A 203 -22.82 -0.36 8.90
CA GLU A 203 -21.62 -0.77 9.63
C GLU A 203 -20.36 -0.26 8.91
N PRO A 204 -19.43 0.46 9.57
CA PRO A 204 -18.19 0.91 8.95
C PRO A 204 -17.27 -0.26 8.58
N LEU A 205 -16.68 -0.24 7.39
CA LEU A 205 -15.54 -1.09 7.03
C LEU A 205 -14.29 -0.47 7.64
N VAL A 206 -13.82 -1.04 8.75
CA VAL A 206 -12.56 -0.62 9.38
C VAL A 206 -11.41 -1.05 8.49
N THR A 207 -10.90 -0.12 7.68
CA THR A 207 -9.73 -0.35 6.80
C THR A 207 -8.42 -0.39 7.59
N GLY A 208 -8.50 0.07 8.84
CA GLY A 208 -7.40 0.45 9.69
C GLY A 208 -7.14 1.94 9.55
N THR A 209 -7.39 2.54 8.37
CA THR A 209 -7.02 3.88 7.88
C THR A 209 -7.76 5.01 8.55
N ARG A 210 -7.30 5.61 9.66
CA ARG A 210 -7.86 6.86 10.26
C ARG A 210 -8.30 7.89 9.21
N VAL A 211 -7.53 8.17 8.14
CA VAL A 211 -8.06 9.12 7.13
C VAL A 211 -9.34 8.58 6.45
N ILE A 212 -9.38 7.32 6.04
CA ILE A 212 -10.58 6.68 5.47
C ILE A 212 -11.61 6.48 6.60
N ASP A 213 -11.30 5.71 7.63
CA ASP A 213 -12.19 5.34 8.72
C ASP A 213 -12.78 6.53 9.51
N SER A 214 -12.10 7.68 9.61
CA SER A 214 -12.60 8.87 10.34
C SER A 214 -13.24 9.92 9.45
N PHE A 215 -12.67 10.22 8.28
CA PHE A 215 -13.13 11.34 7.44
C PHE A 215 -13.84 10.90 6.17
N PHE A 216 -13.49 9.72 5.62
CA PHE A 216 -14.11 9.18 4.42
C PHE A 216 -14.55 7.71 4.62
N PRO A 217 -15.31 7.39 5.69
CA PRO A 217 -15.57 6.02 6.05
C PRO A 217 -16.38 5.36 4.96
N VAL A 218 -15.93 4.17 4.54
CA VAL A 218 -16.69 3.32 3.65
C VAL A 218 -17.42 2.32 4.54
N ALA A 219 -18.73 2.20 4.41
CA ALA A 219 -19.47 1.15 5.11
C ALA A 219 -19.18 -0.23 4.47
N LYS A 220 -19.36 -1.33 5.21
CA LYS A 220 -19.24 -2.70 4.66
C LYS A 220 -20.30 -2.91 3.57
N GLY A 221 -19.86 -3.15 2.34
CA GLY A 221 -20.74 -3.17 1.15
C GLY A 221 -20.94 -1.80 0.49
N GLY A 222 -20.32 -0.74 1.03
CA GLY A 222 -20.18 0.56 0.39
C GLY A 222 -19.14 0.54 -0.73
N THR A 223 -19.18 1.57 -1.58
CA THR A 223 -18.24 1.73 -2.71
C THR A 223 -17.38 2.96 -2.47
N GLY A 224 -16.07 2.83 -2.68
CA GLY A 224 -15.12 3.93 -2.62
C GLY A 224 -14.32 4.03 -3.92
N CYS A 225 -13.99 5.25 -4.34
CA CYS A 225 -13.12 5.50 -5.48
C CYS A 225 -11.90 6.30 -5.02
N ILE A 226 -10.69 5.82 -5.33
CA ILE A 226 -9.44 6.53 -5.05
C ILE A 226 -8.80 6.89 -6.40
N PRO A 227 -9.20 8.00 -7.04
CA PRO A 227 -8.59 8.41 -8.29
C PRO A 227 -7.17 8.95 -8.07
N GLY A 228 -6.21 8.55 -8.90
CA GLY A 228 -4.85 9.05 -8.79
C GLY A 228 -3.95 8.78 -10.01
N PRO A 229 -3.30 9.81 -10.59
CA PRO A 229 -2.27 9.63 -11.63
C PRO A 229 -1.11 8.70 -11.22
N PHE A 230 -0.36 8.19 -12.20
CA PHE A 230 0.93 7.54 -11.96
C PHE A 230 1.81 8.44 -11.06
N GLY A 231 2.52 7.84 -10.10
CA GLY A 231 3.30 8.60 -9.12
C GLY A 231 2.53 9.09 -7.88
N SER A 232 1.27 8.70 -7.69
CA SER A 232 0.42 9.07 -6.55
C SER A 232 0.81 8.61 -5.14
N GLY A 233 2.08 8.27 -4.92
CA GLY A 233 2.52 7.43 -3.81
C GLY A 233 2.81 5.99 -4.25
N LYS A 234 3.39 5.82 -5.45
CA LYS A 234 3.95 4.53 -5.93
C LYS A 234 5.52 4.48 -5.86
N CYS A 235 6.30 5.57 -6.10
CA CYS A 235 7.82 5.62 -6.07
C CYS A 235 8.47 7.02 -5.73
N VAL A 236 9.71 7.16 -5.15
CA VAL A 236 10.46 8.41 -4.66
C VAL A 236 11.96 8.55 -5.12
N SER A 237 12.67 9.68 -4.86
CA SER A 237 14.11 9.97 -5.22
C SER A 237 15.17 9.33 -4.30
N GLY A 238 16.37 9.06 -4.82
CA GLY A 238 17.47 8.37 -4.11
C GLY A 238 18.14 9.13 -2.94
N ASP A 239 18.31 10.44 -3.00
CA ASP A 239 18.92 11.20 -1.87
C ASP A 239 17.93 11.46 -0.72
N SER A 240 16.68 11.00 -0.85
CA SER A 240 15.63 11.22 0.15
C SER A 240 15.98 10.49 1.45
N PRO A 241 16.04 11.19 2.60
CA PRO A 241 16.20 10.52 3.89
C PRO A 241 14.94 9.71 4.23
N VAL A 242 15.13 8.48 4.67
CA VAL A 242 14.09 7.55 5.12
C VAL A 242 14.33 7.26 6.59
N PHE A 243 13.27 7.38 7.38
CA PHE A 243 13.28 7.02 8.79
C PHE A 243 12.99 5.52 8.92
N LEU A 244 14.03 4.77 9.29
CA LEU A 244 13.92 3.34 9.55
C LEU A 244 13.29 3.09 10.92
N ALA A 245 12.68 1.92 11.06
CA ALA A 245 11.97 1.57 12.29
C ALA A 245 12.86 1.08 13.43
N ASP A 246 14.17 1.13 13.24
CA ASP A 246 15.21 0.98 14.27
C ASP A 246 15.73 2.36 14.75
N GLY A 247 15.12 3.47 14.29
CA GLY A 247 15.46 4.83 14.68
C GLY A 247 16.57 5.47 13.85
N LYS A 248 17.15 4.77 12.87
CA LYS A 248 18.16 5.33 11.97
C LYS A 248 17.52 6.17 10.86
N ILE A 249 18.26 7.18 10.42
CA ILE A 249 17.94 7.96 9.22
C ILE A 249 18.98 7.63 8.15
N MET A 250 18.54 7.07 7.03
CA MET A 250 19.42 6.70 5.91
C MET A 250 18.87 7.25 4.60
N LYS A 251 19.73 7.56 3.63
CA LYS A 251 19.22 7.96 2.30
C LYS A 251 18.64 6.75 1.59
N MET A 252 17.59 6.95 0.80
CA MET A 252 16.91 5.92 0.03
C MET A 252 17.88 5.14 -0.89
N LYS A 253 18.87 5.83 -1.46
CA LYS A 253 19.95 5.22 -2.26
C LYS A 253 20.89 4.37 -1.41
N ASP A 254 21.20 4.79 -0.19
CA ASP A 254 22.11 4.05 0.70
C ASP A 254 21.41 2.77 1.19
N ILE A 255 20.10 2.86 1.50
CA ILE A 255 19.26 1.69 1.80
C ILE A 255 19.20 0.77 0.58
N TYR A 256 19.00 1.31 -0.62
CA TYR A 256 18.98 0.50 -1.83
C TYR A 256 20.33 -0.19 -2.06
N GLU A 257 21.46 0.51 -1.97
CA GLU A 257 22.80 -0.05 -2.18
C GLU A 257 23.17 -1.08 -1.09
N GLU A 258 22.74 -0.88 0.15
CA GLU A 258 22.93 -1.87 1.22
C GLU A 258 22.13 -3.15 0.97
N PHE A 259 20.86 -3.03 0.56
CA PHE A 259 19.94 -4.17 0.47
C PHE A 259 19.83 -4.79 -0.92
N ARG A 260 20.40 -4.19 -1.98
CA ARG A 260 20.35 -4.74 -3.35
C ARG A 260 21.10 -6.07 -3.53
N HIS A 261 21.95 -6.43 -2.59
CA HIS A 261 22.68 -7.70 -2.58
C HIS A 261 22.14 -8.69 -1.52
N LYS A 262 21.20 -8.25 -0.68
CA LYS A 262 20.65 -8.99 0.46
C LYS A 262 19.36 -9.74 0.12
N GLY A 263 19.33 -10.37 -1.06
CA GLY A 263 18.14 -11.04 -1.56
C GLY A 263 18.19 -11.37 -3.05
N LYS A 264 17.02 -11.67 -3.65
CA LYS A 264 16.92 -12.01 -5.07
C LYS A 264 16.74 -10.74 -5.90
N ARG A 265 17.79 -10.37 -6.65
CA ARG A 265 17.81 -9.20 -7.53
C ARG A 265 17.28 -9.52 -8.93
N VAL A 266 16.53 -8.58 -9.49
CA VAL A 266 15.96 -8.62 -10.84
C VAL A 266 16.23 -7.27 -11.50
N ILE A 267 16.85 -7.29 -12.68
CA ILE A 267 17.14 -6.11 -13.48
C ILE A 267 16.35 -6.21 -14.79
N LYS A 268 15.63 -5.16 -15.15
CA LYS A 268 14.91 -5.01 -16.42
C LYS A 268 15.19 -3.62 -16.96
N GLU A 269 15.72 -3.46 -18.16
CA GLU A 269 15.95 -2.18 -18.88
C GLU A 269 16.19 -0.93 -17.99
N ASP A 270 15.12 -0.25 -17.55
CA ASP A 270 15.18 0.98 -16.73
C ASP A 270 14.80 0.82 -15.24
N GLU A 271 14.63 -0.42 -14.78
CA GLU A 271 14.21 -0.82 -13.43
C GLU A 271 15.12 -1.87 -12.81
N ASP A 272 15.36 -1.72 -11.51
CA ASP A 272 16.23 -2.60 -10.74
C ASP A 272 15.62 -2.80 -9.35
N PHE A 273 15.21 -4.03 -9.04
CA PHE A 273 14.61 -4.33 -7.74
C PHE A 273 15.16 -5.61 -7.13
N THR A 274 15.22 -5.62 -5.80
CA THR A 274 15.67 -6.78 -5.01
C THR A 274 14.60 -7.12 -4.00
N VAL A 275 14.10 -8.35 -4.07
CA VAL A 275 13.26 -8.92 -3.01
C VAL A 275 14.18 -9.29 -1.86
N ILE A 276 13.99 -8.63 -0.72
CA ILE A 276 14.94 -8.65 0.41
C ILE A 276 14.62 -9.86 1.29
N ASN A 277 15.65 -10.62 1.68
CA ASN A 277 15.50 -11.74 2.61
C ASN A 277 15.76 -11.33 4.07
N GLU A 278 16.38 -10.18 4.28
CA GLU A 278 16.65 -9.59 5.59
C GLU A 278 15.49 -8.71 6.10
N ASP A 279 15.55 -8.37 7.38
CA ASP A 279 14.58 -7.51 8.05
C ASP A 279 14.92 -6.03 7.84
N LEU A 280 14.24 -5.41 6.88
CA LEU A 280 14.22 -3.95 6.72
C LEU A 280 12.84 -3.44 7.16
N PHE A 281 12.80 -2.63 8.22
CA PHE A 281 11.57 -2.02 8.69
C PHE A 281 11.58 -0.50 8.50
N VAL A 282 10.48 0.06 8.00
CA VAL A 282 10.30 1.50 7.74
C VAL A 282 9.02 2.00 8.40
N TYR A 283 8.95 3.30 8.67
CA TYR A 283 7.69 3.92 9.07
C TYR A 283 6.86 4.32 7.85
N GLY A 284 5.63 3.81 7.78
CA GLY A 284 4.67 4.10 6.72
C GLY A 284 3.48 4.87 7.25
N TRP A 285 2.91 5.75 6.42
CA TRP A 285 1.61 6.36 6.68
C TRP A 285 0.55 5.49 6.02
N LYS A 286 0.05 4.56 6.80
CA LYS A 286 -1.18 3.84 6.50
C LYS A 286 -1.95 4.11 7.73
N ASP A 287 -3.08 4.79 7.61
CA ASP A 287 -3.79 4.89 8.84
C ASP A 287 -4.49 6.18 9.16
N GLY A 288 -4.23 7.25 8.40
CA GLY A 288 -3.99 8.55 9.03
C GLY A 288 -2.98 8.49 10.22
N LYS A 289 -2.29 7.34 10.41
CA LYS A 289 -1.35 6.91 11.45
C LYS A 289 -0.06 6.55 10.76
N ILE A 290 1.00 6.69 11.53
CA ILE A 290 2.30 6.18 11.16
C ILE A 290 2.47 4.86 11.92
N GLY A 291 3.00 3.84 11.25
CA GLY A 291 3.25 2.51 11.83
C GLY A 291 4.53 1.90 11.27
N LYS A 292 5.06 0.87 11.95
CA LYS A 292 6.24 0.09 11.52
C LYS A 292 5.82 -0.96 10.50
N PHE A 293 6.44 -0.96 9.32
CA PHE A 293 6.17 -1.90 8.23
C PHE A 293 7.45 -2.57 7.77
N ARG A 294 7.38 -3.88 7.50
CA ARG A 294 8.48 -4.61 6.86
C ARG A 294 8.50 -4.31 5.36
N ALA A 295 9.60 -3.77 4.87
CA ALA A 295 9.85 -3.62 3.45
C ALA A 295 10.19 -5.00 2.86
N ARG A 296 9.47 -5.40 1.81
CA ARG A 296 9.67 -6.70 1.12
C ARG A 296 10.60 -6.60 -0.09
N ALA A 297 10.78 -5.40 -0.63
CA ALA A 297 11.63 -5.14 -1.77
C ALA A 297 12.22 -3.73 -1.70
N VAL A 298 13.44 -3.58 -2.23
CA VAL A 298 14.00 -2.27 -2.60
C VAL A 298 13.97 -2.14 -4.12
N TYR A 299 13.60 -0.97 -4.64
CA TYR A 299 13.40 -0.71 -6.07
C TYR A 299 14.08 0.62 -6.45
N ARG A 300 14.68 0.65 -7.64
CA ARG A 300 15.25 1.84 -8.29
C ARG A 300 14.78 1.90 -9.74
N GLY A 301 14.27 3.06 -10.15
CA GLY A 301 13.95 3.39 -11.55
C GLY A 301 14.68 4.66 -12.00
N LYS A 302 14.96 4.80 -13.30
CA LYS A 302 15.58 6.01 -13.89
C LYS A 302 14.54 7.07 -14.25
N SER A 303 14.93 8.34 -14.14
CA SER A 303 14.10 9.49 -14.58
C SER A 303 14.99 10.68 -14.95
N ASP A 304 14.68 11.35 -16.06
CA ASP A 304 15.53 12.40 -16.64
C ASP A 304 15.39 13.78 -15.98
N ILE A 305 14.34 14.00 -15.17
CA ILE A 305 14.01 15.31 -14.59
C ILE A 305 13.55 15.17 -13.14
N LEU A 306 14.04 16.06 -12.27
CA LEU A 306 13.64 16.17 -10.86
C LEU A 306 13.17 17.58 -10.51
N VAL A 307 12.12 17.69 -9.70
CA VAL A 307 11.60 18.93 -9.13
C VAL A 307 12.15 19.11 -7.71
N LYS A 308 12.74 20.27 -7.41
CA LYS A 308 13.20 20.66 -6.08
C LYS A 308 12.13 21.51 -5.40
N LEU A 309 11.70 21.11 -4.21
CA LEU A 309 10.72 21.83 -3.40
C LEU A 309 11.37 22.32 -2.11
N THR A 310 11.12 23.58 -1.76
CA THR A 310 11.59 24.21 -0.52
C THR A 310 10.38 24.67 0.29
N THR A 311 10.18 24.11 1.48
CA THR A 311 9.07 24.48 2.36
C THR A 311 9.34 25.80 3.08
N ARG A 312 8.29 26.47 3.57
CA ARG A 312 8.43 27.68 4.41
C ARG A 312 9.28 27.44 5.66
N SER A 313 9.32 26.21 6.18
CA SER A 313 10.17 25.82 7.31
C SER A 313 11.65 25.59 6.94
N GLY A 314 12.04 25.85 5.70
CA GLY A 314 13.42 25.72 5.22
C GLY A 314 13.85 24.30 4.81
N ARG A 315 12.92 23.33 4.79
CA ARG A 315 13.23 21.95 4.36
C ARG A 315 13.24 21.88 2.84
N GLU A 316 14.25 21.23 2.28
CA GLU A 316 14.39 21.02 0.85
C GLU A 316 14.40 19.54 0.49
N PHE A 317 13.68 19.15 -0.56
CA PHE A 317 13.74 17.80 -1.09
C PHE A 317 13.47 17.78 -2.60
N LYS A 318 14.01 16.76 -3.27
CA LYS A 318 13.94 16.58 -4.73
C LYS A 318 13.14 15.32 -5.04
N VAL A 319 12.15 15.41 -5.91
CA VAL A 319 11.31 14.28 -6.33
C VAL A 319 11.02 14.37 -7.83
N THR A 320 10.59 13.29 -8.47
CA THR A 320 10.16 13.36 -9.87
C THR A 320 8.91 14.24 -10.00
N PRO A 321 8.69 14.94 -11.13
CA PRO A 321 7.54 15.84 -11.29
C PRO A 321 6.17 15.19 -11.02
N VAL A 322 6.02 13.91 -11.35
CA VAL A 322 4.78 13.13 -11.16
C VAL A 322 4.63 12.58 -9.74
N HIS A 323 5.67 12.69 -8.90
CA HIS A 323 5.63 12.21 -7.52
C HIS A 323 4.62 13.02 -6.72
N LYS A 324 3.66 12.35 -6.08
CA LYS A 324 2.67 13.04 -5.27
C LYS A 324 3.08 13.19 -3.82
N LEU A 325 3.01 14.43 -3.38
CA LEU A 325 3.20 14.83 -2.02
C LEU A 325 1.84 15.17 -1.45
N PHE A 326 1.62 14.86 -0.18
CA PHE A 326 0.41 15.26 0.48
C PHE A 326 0.43 16.78 0.63
N ALA A 327 -0.46 17.46 -0.09
CA ALA A 327 -0.64 18.89 -0.05
C ALA A 327 -1.96 19.21 0.65
N TYR A 328 -2.02 20.36 1.31
CA TYR A 328 -3.21 20.86 1.99
C TYR A 328 -3.65 22.14 1.27
N SER A 329 -4.80 22.09 0.60
CA SER A 329 -5.46 23.26 0.01
C SER A 329 -6.97 23.10 0.17
N ASP A 330 -7.70 24.21 0.24
CA ASP A 330 -9.17 24.22 0.29
C ASP A 330 -9.74 23.35 1.43
N LEU A 331 -9.10 23.46 2.60
CA LEU A 331 -9.44 22.76 3.86
C LEU A 331 -9.38 21.23 3.79
N ASN A 332 -8.77 20.67 2.73
CA ASN A 332 -8.65 19.22 2.54
C ASN A 332 -7.22 18.78 2.24
N GLU A 333 -6.88 17.56 2.69
CA GLU A 333 -5.66 16.88 2.31
C GLU A 333 -5.80 16.21 0.96
N LYS A 334 -4.89 16.50 0.02
CA LYS A 334 -4.87 15.84 -1.28
C LYS A 334 -3.44 15.51 -1.70
N PRO A 335 -3.19 14.29 -2.19
CA PRO A 335 -1.92 13.99 -2.83
C PRO A 335 -1.84 14.79 -4.15
N MET A 336 -0.88 15.71 -4.24
CA MET A 336 -0.63 16.57 -5.39
C MET A 336 0.73 16.26 -6.01
N GLU A 337 0.78 16.18 -7.34
CA GLU A 337 2.03 15.98 -8.08
C GLU A 337 3.00 17.14 -7.83
N ALA A 338 4.27 16.82 -7.61
CA ALA A 338 5.30 17.79 -7.28
C ALA A 338 5.48 18.88 -8.35
N GLY A 339 5.33 18.53 -9.64
CA GLY A 339 5.40 19.46 -10.76
C GLY A 339 4.19 20.40 -10.87
N LYS A 340 3.10 20.11 -10.16
CA LYS A 340 1.88 20.94 -10.13
C LYS A 340 1.78 21.84 -8.90
N LEU A 341 2.67 21.65 -7.91
CA LEU A 341 2.74 22.51 -6.72
C LEU A 341 3.20 23.91 -7.10
N LYS A 342 2.49 24.91 -6.56
CA LYS A 342 2.83 26.33 -6.68
C LYS A 342 3.36 26.86 -5.36
N LYS A 343 4.17 27.92 -5.43
CA LYS A 343 4.68 28.59 -4.24
C LYS A 343 3.50 29.17 -3.45
N GLY A 344 3.31 28.70 -2.22
CA GLY A 344 2.16 29.03 -1.39
C GLY A 344 1.29 27.82 -1.02
N ASP A 345 1.42 26.70 -1.76
CA ASP A 345 0.75 25.45 -1.42
C ASP A 345 1.35 24.85 -0.14
N TYR A 346 0.49 24.34 0.74
CA TYR A 346 0.91 23.72 1.98
C TYR A 346 1.16 22.23 1.75
N LEU A 347 2.20 21.69 2.39
CA LEU A 347 2.47 20.26 2.40
C LEU A 347 2.20 19.68 3.78
N ILE A 348 1.60 18.51 3.79
CA ILE A 348 1.29 17.76 4.99
C ILE A 348 2.52 16.95 5.34
N MET A 349 3.04 17.25 6.52
CA MET A 349 4.19 16.56 7.08
C MET A 349 3.82 16.08 8.48
N PRO A 350 4.19 14.85 8.85
CA PRO A 350 4.00 14.39 10.21
C PRO A 350 4.81 15.27 11.16
N ARG A 351 4.16 15.71 12.24
CA ARG A 351 4.82 16.48 13.32
C ARG A 351 5.62 15.57 14.26
N HIS A 352 5.20 14.31 14.42
CA HIS A 352 5.85 13.28 15.26
C HIS A 352 5.77 11.90 14.61
N LEU A 353 6.78 11.04 14.82
CA LEU A 353 6.83 9.65 14.35
C LEU A 353 6.59 8.67 15.52
N PRO A 354 6.00 7.47 15.31
CA PRO A 354 5.82 6.45 16.34
C PRO A 354 7.17 5.88 16.75
N GLN A 355 7.23 5.46 18.00
CA GLN A 355 8.43 5.18 18.75
C GLN A 355 8.59 3.66 18.87
N GLY A 356 9.43 3.06 18.04
CA GLY A 356 9.85 1.65 18.15
C GLY A 356 11.14 1.56 18.96
N GLU A 357 11.09 0.78 20.05
CA GLU A 357 11.97 0.91 21.23
C GLU A 357 11.99 2.35 21.77
N GLU A 358 12.45 2.58 23.00
CA GLU A 358 12.57 3.96 23.51
C GLU A 358 13.37 4.78 22.48
N ILE A 359 12.69 5.58 21.64
CA ILE A 359 13.31 6.82 21.18
C ILE A 359 13.67 7.45 22.51
N LYS A 360 14.96 7.71 22.69
CA LYS A 360 15.39 8.62 23.73
C LYS A 360 14.58 9.88 23.48
N ASN A 361 13.50 10.05 24.26
CA ASN A 361 12.59 11.19 24.14
C ASN A 361 13.33 12.50 24.42
N GLU A 362 14.60 12.41 24.82
CA GLU A 362 15.63 13.41 24.74
C GLU A 362 15.51 14.26 23.47
N LEU A 363 14.89 15.43 23.66
CA LEU A 363 15.05 16.52 22.72
C LEU A 363 16.55 16.84 22.66
N PRO A 364 17.15 17.09 21.48
CA PRO A 364 18.49 17.64 21.37
C PRO A 364 18.46 19.11 21.80
N TRP A 365 18.02 19.36 23.04
CA TRP A 365 17.71 20.68 23.58
C TRP A 365 18.95 21.57 23.61
N ARG A 366 20.13 20.97 23.79
CA ARG A 366 21.41 21.69 23.71
C ARG A 366 21.67 22.26 22.32
N GLU A 367 21.29 21.55 21.26
CA GLU A 367 21.41 22.01 19.88
C GLU A 367 20.32 23.04 19.53
N ILE A 368 19.08 22.77 19.94
CA ILE A 368 17.92 23.63 19.67
C ILE A 368 18.05 24.99 20.36
N PHE A 369 18.50 24.99 21.62
CA PHE A 369 18.60 26.19 22.44
C PHE A 369 20.04 26.73 22.53
N ALA A 370 20.93 26.31 21.62
CA ALA A 370 22.36 26.68 21.65
C ALA A 370 22.58 28.20 21.79
N ASP A 371 21.78 29.00 21.07
CA ASP A 371 21.89 30.47 21.08
C ASP A 371 21.06 31.16 22.18
N PHE A 372 20.29 30.39 22.97
CA PHE A 372 19.52 30.94 24.09
C PHE A 372 20.41 31.16 25.32
N ARG A 373 20.03 32.14 26.12
CA ARG A 373 20.79 32.56 27.31
C ARG A 373 20.41 31.74 28.54
N LEU A 374 21.40 31.27 29.28
CA LEU A 374 21.23 30.56 30.54
C LEU A 374 20.49 31.42 31.57
N ALA A 375 19.35 30.95 32.07
CA ALA A 375 18.48 31.71 32.98
C ALA A 375 18.20 30.97 34.30
N GLU A 376 19.00 29.94 34.61
CA GLU A 376 18.87 29.15 35.82
C GLU A 376 19.87 29.64 36.90
N PRO A 377 19.40 30.21 38.04
CA PRO A 377 20.29 30.83 39.03
C PRO A 377 21.36 29.90 39.61
N ALA A 378 21.03 28.62 39.81
CA ALA A 378 21.99 27.63 40.30
C ALA A 378 23.14 27.41 39.30
N ARG A 379 22.81 27.25 38.01
CA ARG A 379 23.79 27.02 36.94
C ARG A 379 24.64 28.25 36.65
N LEU A 380 24.10 29.47 36.82
CA LEU A 380 24.88 30.70 36.69
C LEU A 380 25.94 30.81 37.79
N ARG A 381 25.62 30.42 39.04
CA ARG A 381 26.61 30.37 40.13
C ARG A 381 27.69 29.34 39.85
N ASP A 382 27.30 28.15 39.37
CA ASP A 382 28.25 27.10 38.99
C ASP A 382 29.18 27.57 37.86
N PHE A 383 28.61 28.21 36.83
CA PHE A 383 29.35 28.76 35.69
C PHE A 383 30.38 29.82 36.14
N HIS A 384 29.97 30.75 37.00
CA HIS A 384 30.87 31.77 37.52
C HIS A 384 32.04 31.16 38.29
N ARG A 385 31.78 30.12 39.11
CA ARG A 385 32.83 29.37 39.81
C ARG A 385 33.80 28.67 38.85
N VAL A 386 33.31 28.14 37.72
CA VAL A 386 34.16 27.55 36.69
C VAL A 386 35.03 28.62 36.02
N LEU A 387 34.46 29.78 35.68
CA LEU A 387 35.23 30.89 35.13
C LEU A 387 36.31 31.42 36.09
N GLU A 388 36.02 31.52 37.38
CA GLU A 388 37.02 31.89 38.41
C GLU A 388 38.18 30.90 38.47
N LYS A 389 37.88 29.60 38.45
CA LYS A 389 38.92 28.56 38.43
C LYS A 389 39.78 28.66 37.17
N LEU A 390 39.15 28.82 36.01
CA LEU A 390 39.88 28.97 34.75
C LEU A 390 40.73 30.25 34.73
N LYS A 391 40.24 31.35 35.32
CA LYS A 391 41.00 32.60 35.46
C LYS A 391 42.20 32.41 36.37
N ALA A 392 42.07 31.68 37.48
CA ALA A 392 43.19 31.37 38.36
C ALA A 392 44.26 30.53 37.65
N VAL A 393 43.86 29.61 36.77
CA VAL A 393 44.79 28.75 36.00
C VAL A 393 45.46 29.50 34.84
N HIS A 394 44.71 30.32 34.10
CA HIS A 394 45.19 30.98 32.87
C HIS A 394 45.56 32.46 33.05
N GLY A 395 45.47 32.98 34.27
CA GLY A 395 45.97 34.27 34.74
C GLY A 395 45.05 35.48 34.48
N SER A 396 44.49 35.64 33.28
CA SER A 396 43.65 36.82 32.96
C SER A 396 42.48 36.52 32.03
N LEU A 397 41.40 37.30 32.16
CA LEU A 397 40.23 37.19 31.29
C LEU A 397 40.56 37.47 29.81
N LYS A 398 41.57 38.30 29.52
CA LYS A 398 41.98 38.62 28.15
C LYS A 398 42.68 37.44 27.47
N LYS A 399 43.45 36.66 28.22
CA LYS A 399 44.01 35.39 27.73
C LYS A 399 42.91 34.34 27.55
N MET A 400 41.99 34.24 28.50
CA MET A 400 40.86 33.33 28.39
C MET A 400 39.95 33.61 27.19
N SER A 401 39.71 34.89 26.86
CA SER A 401 38.85 35.24 25.72
C SER A 401 39.41 34.74 24.39
N VAL A 402 40.75 34.72 24.25
CA VAL A 402 41.43 34.15 23.07
C VAL A 402 41.31 32.63 23.05
N LEU A 403 41.50 31.97 24.21
CA LEU A 403 41.42 30.50 24.31
C LEU A 403 40.01 29.95 24.10
N LEU A 404 38.98 30.70 24.52
CA LEU A 404 37.58 30.32 24.42
C LEU A 404 36.89 30.85 23.15
N ASP A 405 37.65 31.50 22.26
CA ASP A 405 37.15 32.10 21.01
C ASP A 405 35.91 32.98 21.20
N ILE A 406 36.01 33.95 22.13
CA ILE A 406 34.93 34.89 22.43
C ILE A 406 35.45 36.32 22.51
N ASN A 407 34.62 37.29 22.13
CA ASN A 407 34.93 38.71 22.33
C ASN A 407 35.19 39.03 23.81
N TYR A 408 36.32 39.69 24.08
CA TYR A 408 36.76 40.02 25.44
C TYR A 408 35.74 40.83 26.26
N ALA A 409 35.06 41.80 25.63
CA ALA A 409 34.04 42.60 26.31
C ALA A 409 32.84 41.73 26.70
N CYS A 410 32.44 40.79 25.83
CA CYS A 410 31.37 39.84 26.12
C CYS A 410 31.71 38.93 27.30
N LEU A 411 32.96 38.45 27.37
CA LEU A 411 33.43 37.62 28.49
C LEU A 411 33.44 38.38 29.82
N ILE A 412 33.82 39.67 29.81
CA ILE A 412 33.76 40.52 31.02
C ILE A 412 32.32 40.63 31.53
N GLU A 413 31.35 40.85 30.64
CA GLU A 413 29.94 40.98 31.03
C GLU A 413 29.38 39.69 31.64
N TYR A 414 29.77 38.52 31.10
CA TYR A 414 29.39 37.22 31.66
C TYR A 414 30.08 36.95 33.00
N TYR A 415 31.36 37.30 33.11
CA TYR A 415 32.11 37.16 34.35
C TYR A 415 31.57 38.05 35.47
N ALA A 416 31.20 39.31 35.15
CA ALA A 416 30.59 40.24 36.09
C ALA A 416 29.11 39.93 36.42
N GLY A 417 28.49 38.95 35.75
CA GLY A 417 27.08 38.59 35.92
C GLY A 417 26.09 39.64 35.40
N ARG A 418 26.57 40.64 34.63
CA ARG A 418 25.74 41.69 34.03
C ARG A 418 25.00 41.23 32.79
N ASN A 419 25.47 40.15 32.17
CA ASN A 419 24.81 39.51 31.05
C ASN A 419 24.80 37.98 31.21
N LEU A 420 23.86 37.32 30.54
CA LEU A 420 23.66 35.89 30.61
C LEU A 420 24.37 35.19 29.44
N PRO A 421 25.20 34.16 29.68
CA PRO A 421 25.89 33.43 28.61
C PRO A 421 24.90 32.61 27.78
N THR A 422 25.17 32.47 26.48
CA THR A 422 24.47 31.50 25.62
C THR A 422 24.80 30.07 26.04
N LEU A 423 23.88 29.13 25.86
CA LEU A 423 24.12 27.70 26.14
C LEU A 423 25.32 27.14 25.38
N LYS A 424 25.51 27.52 24.11
CA LYS A 424 26.68 27.14 23.30
C LYS A 424 28.00 27.54 23.95
N PHE A 425 28.05 28.77 24.47
CA PHE A 425 29.23 29.27 25.16
C PHE A 425 29.43 28.59 26.51
N PHE A 426 28.36 28.39 27.29
CA PHE A 426 28.38 27.62 28.53
C PHE A 426 28.98 26.22 28.31
N ASP A 427 28.53 25.51 27.26
CA ASP A 427 29.00 24.17 26.92
C ASP A 427 30.47 24.16 26.49
N SER A 428 30.89 25.19 25.74
CA SER A 428 32.28 25.36 25.30
C SER A 428 33.22 25.56 26.48
N VAL A 429 32.82 26.33 27.50
CA VAL A 429 33.61 26.55 28.73
C VAL A 429 33.74 25.27 29.55
N TYR A 430 32.65 24.51 29.74
CA TYR A 430 32.72 23.24 30.48
C TYR A 430 33.56 22.19 29.76
N LYS A 431 33.44 22.12 28.43
CA LYS A 431 34.28 21.26 27.59
C LYS A 431 35.76 21.66 27.69
N PHE A 432 36.07 22.96 27.64
CA PHE A 432 37.43 23.47 27.82
C PHE A 432 37.99 23.15 29.21
N ALA A 433 37.16 23.21 30.25
CA ALA A 433 37.55 22.84 31.61
C ALA A 433 37.72 21.33 31.83
N GLY A 434 37.33 20.49 30.86
CA GLY A 434 37.37 19.03 30.99
C GLY A 434 36.37 18.45 32.00
N ILE A 435 35.30 19.19 32.32
CA ILE A 435 34.30 18.79 33.33
C ILE A 435 33.00 18.43 32.62
N LYS A 436 32.27 17.44 33.15
CA LYS A 436 30.94 17.07 32.63
C LYS A 436 30.01 18.27 32.69
N THR A 437 29.50 18.68 31.52
CA THR A 437 28.54 19.78 31.41
C THR A 437 27.21 19.39 32.07
N PRO A 438 26.71 20.18 33.02
CA PRO A 438 25.48 19.86 33.73
C PRO A 438 24.24 20.22 32.90
N ASP A 439 23.12 19.56 33.17
CA ASP A 439 21.83 19.86 32.53
C ASP A 439 21.26 21.21 32.98
N VAL A 440 20.57 21.88 32.06
CA VAL A 440 20.02 23.23 32.23
C VAL A 440 18.54 23.23 31.93
N PHE A 441 17.72 23.65 32.90
CA PHE A 441 16.27 23.62 32.81
C PHE A 441 15.63 24.96 32.47
N TYR A 442 16.34 26.10 32.53
CA TYR A 442 15.76 27.40 32.24
C TYR A 442 16.66 28.28 31.36
N VAL A 443 16.08 28.86 30.30
CA VAL A 443 16.74 29.79 29.38
C VAL A 443 15.88 30.99 29.02
N LYS A 444 16.50 32.01 28.42
CA LYS A 444 15.86 33.21 27.88
C LYS A 444 16.26 33.40 26.41
N GLY A 445 15.31 33.77 25.56
CA GLY A 445 15.58 34.12 24.16
C GLY A 445 16.33 35.45 24.04
N GLN A 446 15.83 36.50 24.70
CA GLN A 446 16.51 37.79 24.83
C GLN A 446 16.64 38.19 26.30
N THR A 447 17.48 39.19 26.60
CA THR A 447 17.76 39.63 27.98
C THR A 447 16.49 40.02 28.75
N THR A 448 15.55 40.66 28.07
CA THR A 448 14.25 41.11 28.62
C THR A 448 13.17 40.04 28.60
N SER A 449 13.39 38.90 27.93
CA SER A 449 12.40 37.84 27.83
C SER A 449 12.19 37.14 29.17
N PRO A 450 10.97 36.60 29.43
CA PRO A 450 10.74 35.75 30.57
C PRO A 450 11.60 34.47 30.49
N ALA A 451 12.03 33.98 31.64
CA ALA A 451 12.72 32.70 31.72
C ALA A 451 11.74 31.57 31.34
N THR A 452 12.17 30.73 30.41
CA THR A 452 11.37 29.64 29.87
C THR A 452 12.02 28.32 30.22
N ARG A 453 11.21 27.36 30.65
CA ARG A 453 11.68 26.02 30.99
C ARG A 453 12.02 25.23 29.73
N ILE A 454 13.18 24.59 29.70
CA ILE A 454 13.61 23.71 28.61
C ILE A 454 12.94 22.34 28.78
N PRO A 455 12.16 21.89 27.78
CA PRO A 455 11.77 20.49 27.72
C PRO A 455 12.97 19.63 27.35
N HIS A 456 13.36 18.75 28.27
CA HIS A 456 14.41 17.76 28.01
C HIS A 456 13.84 16.53 27.33
N ARG A 457 12.53 16.33 27.41
CA ARG A 457 11.82 15.22 26.80
C ARG A 457 10.63 15.71 26.01
N LEU A 458 10.34 15.05 24.90
CA LEU A 458 9.05 15.14 24.23
C LEU A 458 8.01 14.38 25.07
N ASP A 459 7.13 15.11 25.75
CA ASP A 459 5.98 14.57 26.49
C ASP A 459 4.67 15.28 26.13
N GLU A 460 3.52 14.72 26.55
CA GLU A 460 2.19 15.22 26.20
C GLU A 460 1.94 16.68 26.66
N LYS A 461 2.68 17.16 27.68
CA LYS A 461 2.58 18.53 28.23
C LYS A 461 3.15 19.60 27.29
N LEU A 462 3.89 19.21 26.26
CA LEU A 462 4.34 20.12 25.20
C LEU A 462 3.30 20.33 24.09
N SER A 463 2.23 19.52 24.06
CA SER A 463 1.17 19.56 23.04
C SER A 463 -0.09 20.33 23.46
N SER A 464 -0.24 20.61 24.75
CA SER A 464 -1.21 21.53 25.37
C SER A 464 -0.65 22.94 25.43
#